data_AF-A0A7J4IAK8-F1
#
_entry.id   AF-A0A7J4IAK8-F1
#
_cell.length_a   1.000
_cell.length_b   1.000
_cell.length_c   1.000
_cell.angle_alpha   90.00
_cell.angle_beta   90.00
_cell.angle_gamma   90.00
#
_symmetry.space_group_name_H-M   'P 1'
#
loop_
_entity.id
_entity.type
_entity.pdbx_description
1 polymer ?
#
loop_
_entity_poly.entity_id
_entity_poly.type
_entity_poly.pdbx_seq_one_letter_code
_entity_poly.pdbx_strand_id
1 'polypeptide(L)' 'MNRNYQRKPIYPAFLVFIIAGLFIIPGSANLFNDLQKNEYHTTERGSTIYVDDSNTDGPWDGSIEHPYQFIQDGVDH' A
#
# COMPACT_ATOMS: atom_id res chain seq x y z
N MET A 1 -52.14 41.15 12.59
CA MET A 1 -50.69 41.08 12.90
C MET A 1 -50.18 39.72 12.45
N ASN A 2 -49.78 39.57 11.19
CA ASN A 2 -49.43 38.27 10.61
C ASN A 2 -47.96 38.28 10.20
N ARG A 3 -47.10 37.63 10.99
CA ARG A 3 -45.66 37.55 10.69
C ARG A 3 -45.45 36.45 9.66
N ASN A 4 -45.21 36.85 8.42
CA ASN A 4 -44.77 35.95 7.36
C ASN A 4 -43.41 35.36 7.72
N TYR A 5 -43.42 34.14 8.26
CA TYR A 5 -42.23 33.37 8.55
C TYR A 5 -41.62 32.85 7.23
N GLN A 6 -40.61 33.56 6.72
CA GLN A 6 -39.87 33.19 5.51
C GLN A 6 -39.06 31.92 5.79
N ARG A 7 -39.57 30.75 5.36
CA ARG A 7 -38.81 29.49 5.41
C ARG A 7 -37.66 29.56 4.40
N LYS A 8 -36.42 29.67 4.89
CA LYS A 8 -35.24 29.57 4.02
C LYS A 8 -35.13 28.15 3.47
N PRO A 9 -34.95 27.96 2.15
CA PRO A 9 -34.78 26.62 1.59
C PRO A 9 -33.51 25.99 2.15
N ILE A 10 -33.58 24.72 2.54
CA ILE A 10 -32.49 23.92 3.13
C ILE A 10 -31.63 23.29 2.01
N TYR A 11 -32.16 23.27 0.78
CA TYR A 11 -31.51 22.78 -0.44
C TYR A 11 -30.13 23.36 -0.79
N PRO A 12 -29.80 24.65 -0.56
CA PRO A 12 -28.46 25.16 -0.85
C PRO A 12 -27.38 24.53 0.05
N ALA A 13 -27.72 24.13 1.29
CA ALA A 13 -26.75 23.48 2.17
C ALA A 13 -26.41 22.06 1.70
N PHE A 14 -27.41 21.27 1.32
CA PHE A 14 -27.21 19.92 0.78
C PHE A 14 -26.44 19.91 -0.54
N LEU A 15 -26.68 20.90 -1.41
CA LEU A 15 -25.98 21.03 -2.68
C LEU A 15 -24.48 21.35 -2.49
N VAL A 16 -24.13 22.14 -1.47
CA VAL A 16 -22.73 22.41 -1.09
C VAL A 16 -22.03 21.14 -0.59
N PHE A 17 -22.70 20.31 0.21
CA PHE A 17 -22.11 19.03 0.67
C PHE A 17 -21.90 18.03 -0.47
N ILE A 18 -22.81 17.97 -1.46
CA ILE A 18 -22.67 17.10 -2.63
C ILE A 18 -21.48 17.55 -3.50
N ILE A 19 -21.35 18.85 -3.77
CA ILE A 19 -20.21 19.40 -4.52
C ILE A 19 -18.91 19.12 -3.77
N ALA A 20 -18.83 19.46 -2.47
CA ALA A 20 -17.61 19.21 -1.68
C ALA A 20 -17.22 17.72 -1.65
N GLY A 21 -18.18 16.80 -1.54
CA GLY A 21 -17.93 15.37 -1.57
C GLY A 21 -17.39 14.87 -2.92
N LEU A 22 -17.92 15.38 -4.05
CA LEU A 22 -17.52 14.95 -5.39
C LEU A 22 -16.10 15.41 -5.78
N PHE A 23 -15.60 16.52 -5.23
CA PHE A 23 -14.27 17.05 -5.55
C PHE A 23 -13.13 16.49 -4.67
N ILE A 24 -13.44 15.87 -3.52
CA ILE A 24 -12.43 15.29 -2.62
C ILE A 24 -12.06 13.85 -3.04
N ILE A 25 -13.01 13.09 -3.59
CA ILE A 25 -12.84 11.65 -3.86
C ILE A 25 -11.78 11.35 -4.95
N PRO A 26 -11.70 12.06 -6.10
CA PRO A 26 -10.75 11.69 -7.16
C PRO A 26 -9.29 11.84 -6.74
N GLY A 27 -8.95 12.89 -5.99
CA GLY A 27 -7.59 13.12 -5.47
C GLY A 27 -7.19 12.06 -4.44
N SER A 28 -8.11 11.67 -3.55
CA SER A 28 -7.86 10.63 -2.57
C SER A 28 -7.66 9.24 -3.17
N ALA A 29 -8.34 8.91 -4.28
CA ALA A 29 -8.13 7.64 -4.97
C ALA A 29 -6.72 7.54 -5.60
N ASN A 30 -6.24 8.63 -6.20
CA ASN A 30 -4.87 8.69 -6.73
C ASN A 30 -3.83 8.59 -5.60
N LEU A 31 -4.03 9.33 -4.51
CA LEU A 31 -3.16 9.27 -3.33
C LEU A 31 -3.14 7.86 -2.70
N PHE A 32 -4.29 7.19 -2.60
CA PHE A 32 -4.36 5.83 -2.05
C PHE A 32 -3.66 4.81 -2.95
N ASN A 33 -3.81 4.90 -4.27
CA ASN A 33 -3.10 4.05 -5.22
C ASN A 33 -1.58 4.27 -5.18
N ASP A 34 -1.12 5.51 -5.02
CA ASP A 34 0.31 5.82 -4.89
C ASP A 34 0.88 5.32 -3.55
N LEU A 35 0.12 5.44 -2.46
CA LEU A 35 0.50 4.87 -1.16
C LEU A 35 0.59 3.34 -1.24
N GLN A 36 -0.42 2.67 -1.82
CA GLN A 36 -0.41 1.22 -1.99
C GLN A 36 0.72 0.76 -2.93
N LYS A 37 1.01 1.50 -4.01
CA LYS A 37 2.09 1.15 -4.95
C LYS A 37 3.49 1.31 -4.34
N ASN A 38 3.68 2.27 -3.45
CA ASN A 38 4.96 2.49 -2.76
C ASN A 38 5.15 1.58 -1.53
N GLU A 39 4.07 1.09 -0.91
CA GLU A 39 4.14 0.05 0.13
C GLU A 39 4.30 -1.37 -0.47
N TYR A 40 3.90 -1.57 -1.73
CA TYR A 40 4.18 -2.77 -2.54
C TYR A 40 5.42 -2.65 -3.43
N HIS A 41 6.37 -1.80 -3.06
CA HIS A 41 7.72 -1.81 -3.61
C HIS A 41 8.69 -2.18 -2.49
N THR A 42 9.42 -3.29 -2.67
CA THR A 42 10.37 -3.93 -1.71
C THR A 42 9.78 -5.05 -0.85
N THR A 43 8.84 -5.82 -1.39
CA THR A 43 9.00 -7.26 -1.24
C THR A 43 8.91 -7.79 -2.66
N GLU A 44 10.07 -8.07 -3.24
CA GLU A 44 10.15 -8.97 -4.37
C GLU A 44 9.23 -10.16 -4.08
N ARG A 45 8.61 -10.77 -5.10
CA ARG A 45 8.04 -12.12 -4.94
C ARG A 45 9.03 -12.90 -4.08
N GLY A 46 8.65 -13.24 -2.84
CA GLY A 46 9.62 -13.49 -1.76
C GLY A 46 10.81 -14.25 -2.30
N SER A 47 12.00 -13.62 -2.28
CA SER A 47 13.19 -14.21 -2.88
C SER A 47 13.39 -15.58 -2.24
N THR A 48 13.28 -16.63 -3.04
CA THR A 48 13.52 -18.00 -2.56
C THR A 48 15.02 -18.15 -2.42
N ILE A 49 15.47 -18.20 -1.18
CA ILE A 49 16.84 -18.50 -0.80
C ILE A 49 16.99 -20.01 -0.50
N TYR A 50 18.13 -20.58 -0.87
CA TYR A 50 18.43 -22.01 -0.69
C TYR A 50 19.53 -22.19 0.37
N VAL A 51 19.38 -23.25 1.18
CA VAL A 51 20.34 -23.66 2.21
C VAL A 51 20.63 -25.15 2.02
N ASP A 52 21.91 -25.52 2.00
CA ASP A 52 22.41 -26.88 1.82
C ASP A 52 23.66 -27.09 2.69
N ASP A 53 23.53 -27.93 3.72
CA ASP A 53 24.61 -28.22 4.67
C ASP A 53 25.78 -29.00 4.03
N SER A 54 25.57 -29.59 2.86
CA SER A 54 26.59 -30.28 2.07
C SER A 54 27.41 -29.36 1.16
N ASN A 55 27.00 -28.09 0.96
CA ASN A 55 27.78 -27.10 0.21
C ASN A 55 28.93 -26.52 1.06
N THR A 56 29.96 -27.33 1.32
CA THR A 56 31.11 -26.93 2.16
C THR A 56 32.15 -26.09 1.43
N ASP A 57 32.12 -26.06 0.10
CA ASP A 57 33.17 -25.46 -0.73
C ASP A 57 32.82 -24.03 -1.19
N GLY A 58 31.54 -23.64 -1.09
CA GLY A 58 31.03 -22.36 -1.56
C GLY A 58 31.15 -22.18 -3.09
N PRO A 59 30.87 -20.98 -3.62
CA PRO A 59 30.38 -19.79 -2.91
C PRO A 59 28.98 -19.98 -2.31
N TRP A 60 28.58 -19.03 -1.45
CA TRP A 60 27.31 -19.04 -0.72
C TRP A 60 26.56 -17.73 -0.98
N ASP A 61 25.75 -17.69 -2.04
CA ASP A 61 24.96 -16.51 -2.41
C ASP A 61 23.45 -16.71 -2.25
N GLY A 62 23.03 -17.90 -1.80
CA GLY A 62 21.63 -18.24 -1.55
C GLY A 62 20.86 -18.62 -2.82
N SER A 63 21.51 -18.66 -3.99
CA SER A 63 20.94 -19.22 -5.22
C SER A 63 20.82 -20.74 -5.14
N ILE A 64 20.12 -21.33 -6.13
CA ILE A 64 20.01 -22.78 -6.23
C ILE A 64 21.35 -23.43 -6.62
N GLU A 65 22.22 -22.72 -7.34
CA GLU A 65 23.56 -23.17 -7.72
C GLU A 65 24.58 -23.03 -6.58
N HIS A 66 24.39 -22.04 -5.71
CA HIS A 66 25.31 -21.67 -4.63
C HIS A 66 24.55 -21.43 -3.30
N PRO A 67 23.88 -22.47 -2.77
CA PRO A 67 23.07 -22.35 -1.55
C PRO A 67 23.94 -22.00 -0.33
N TYR A 68 23.37 -21.33 0.66
CA TYR A 68 24.04 -21.09 1.93
C TYR A 68 24.35 -22.40 2.66
N GLN A 69 25.47 -22.46 3.38
CA GLN A 69 25.78 -23.62 4.20
C GLN A 69 24.95 -23.64 5.50
N PHE A 70 24.74 -22.49 6.13
CA PHE A 70 24.03 -22.40 7.41
C PHE A 70 22.67 -21.71 7.25
N ILE A 71 21.67 -22.21 7.97
CA ILE A 71 20.32 -21.61 7.99
C ILE A 71 20.38 -20.14 8.41
N GLN A 72 21.28 -19.78 9.33
CA GLN A 72 21.41 -18.41 9.81
C GLN A 72 21.85 -17.46 8.69
N ASP A 73 22.73 -17.89 7.78
CA ASP A 73 23.16 -17.06 6.65
C ASP A 73 21.98 -16.78 5.69
N GLY A 74 21.07 -17.74 5.53
CA GLY A 74 19.82 -17.52 4.81
C GLY A 74 18.86 -16.57 5.53
N VAL A 75 18.78 -16.64 6.86
CA VAL A 75 17.94 -15.72 7.65
C VAL A 75 18.47 -14.28 7.62
N ASP A 76 19.80 -14.12 7.56
CA ASP A 76 20.47 -12.82 7.60
C ASP A 76 20.61 -12.16 6.20
N HIS A 77 20.21 -12.85 5.14
CA HIS A 77 20.20 -12.37 3.75
C HIS A 77 19.10 -11.33 3.49
#